data_AF-A0A353QIZ4-F1
#
_entry.id   AF-A0A353QIZ4-F1
#
_cell.length_a   1.000
_cell.length_b   1.000
_cell.length_c   1.000
_cell.angle_alpha   90.00
_cell.angle_beta   90.00
_cell.angle_gamma   90.00
#
_symmetry.space_group_name_H-M   'P 1'
#
loop_
_entity.id
_entity.type
_entity.pdbx_description
1 polymer ?
#
loop_
_entity_poly.entity_id
_entity_poly.type
_entity_poly.pdbx_seq_one_letter_code
_entity_poly.pdbx_strand_id
1 'polypeptide(L)' 'MEAGKGICANVSGRNLFCGSEKYLIEKGIDIPQQVSDTLHELRNEGKALVLAAADGFCLGVIALSDVLRPTA' A
#
# COMPACT_ATOMS: atom_id res chain seq x y z
N MET A 1 11.57 9.15 -0.69
CA MET A 1 10.86 8.75 0.54
C MET A 1 10.16 9.97 1.10
N GLU A 2 8.87 9.87 1.40
CA GLU A 2 8.13 10.89 2.15
C GLU A 2 7.77 10.27 3.50
N ALA A 3 8.44 10.75 4.56
CA ALA A 3 8.29 10.19 5.90
C ALA A 3 6.81 10.18 6.33
N GLY A 4 6.35 9.04 6.83
CA GLY A 4 4.96 8.84 7.25
C GLY A 4 3.95 8.62 6.10
N LYS A 5 4.36 8.70 4.83
CA LYS A 5 3.48 8.48 3.67
C LYS A 5 3.83 7.26 2.84
N GLY A 6 5.12 7.11 2.51
CA GLY A 6 5.59 6.06 1.60
C GLY A 6 6.97 6.30 1.00
N ILE A 7 7.33 5.41 0.07
CA ILE A 7 8.60 5.40 -0.64
C ILE A 7 8.36 5.28 -2.15
N CYS A 8 9.25 5.86 -2.93
CA CYS A 8 9.32 5.69 -4.37
C CYS A 8 10.74 5.27 -4.76
N ALA A 9 10.85 4.48 -5.81
CA ALA A 9 12.12 4.04 -6.36
C ALA A 9 12.01 3.85 -7.88
N ASN A 10 13.12 4.05 -8.59
CA ASN A 10 13.24 3.60 -9.96
C ASN A 10 14.00 2.27 -9.97
N VAL A 11 13.40 1.21 -10.51
CA VAL A 11 14.04 -0.11 -10.60
C VAL A 11 13.92 -0.58 -12.04
N SER A 12 15.06 -0.84 -12.68
CA SER A 12 15.13 -1.27 -14.09
C SER A 12 14.35 -0.34 -15.04
N GLY A 13 14.39 0.98 -14.78
CA GLY A 13 13.70 1.99 -15.59
C GLY A 13 12.22 2.19 -15.26
N ARG A 14 11.63 1.39 -14.35
CA ARG A 14 10.23 1.54 -13.92
C ARG A 14 10.13 2.33 -12.63
N ASN A 15 9.14 3.21 -12.54
CA ASN A 15 8.88 3.98 -11.33
C ASN A 15 7.91 3.21 -10.44
N LEU A 16 8.39 2.77 -9.29
CA LEU A 16 7.61 2.08 -8.27
C LEU A 16 7.28 3.02 -7.11
N PHE A 17 6.09 2.83 -6.54
CA PHE A 17 5.60 3.55 -5.39
C PHE A 17 5.03 2.55 -4.39
N CYS A 18 5.41 2.68 -3.13
CA CYS A 18 4.85 1.90 -2.04
C CYS A 18 4.43 2.83 -0.90
N GLY A 19 3.20 2.72 -0.41
CA GLY A 19 2.73 3.57 0.68
C GLY A 19 1.23 3.51 0.95
N SER A 20 0.73 4.58 1.57
CA SER A 20 -0.70 4.75 1.84
C SER A 20 -1.51 5.07 0.57
N GLU A 21 -2.83 4.84 0.63
CA GLU A 21 -3.78 5.23 -0.43
C GLU A 21 -3.65 6.70 -0.81
N LYS A 22 -3.61 7.59 0.18
CA LYS A 22 -3.40 9.02 -0.02
C LYS A 22 -2.10 9.32 -0.75
N TYR A 23 -1.01 8.61 -0.42
CA TYR A 23 0.28 8.80 -1.07
C TYR A 23 0.22 8.43 -2.55
N LEU A 24 -0.43 7.32 -2.91
CA LEU A 24 -0.57 6.92 -4.32
C LEU A 24 -1.43 7.92 -5.11
N ILE A 25 -2.55 8.37 -4.55
CA ILE A 25 -3.41 9.38 -5.18
C ILE A 25 -2.65 10.69 -5.40
N GLU A 26 -1.84 11.14 -4.43
CA GLU A 26 -0.96 12.32 -4.56
C GLU A 26 0.09 12.16 -5.68
N LYS A 27 0.43 10.92 -6.07
CA LYS A 27 1.32 10.61 -7.20
C LYS A 27 0.57 10.39 -8.52
N GLY A 28 -0.74 10.63 -8.54
CA GLY A 28 -1.58 10.48 -9.73
C GLY A 28 -1.89 9.02 -10.07
N ILE A 29 -1.80 8.11 -9.09
CA ILE A 29 -2.18 6.71 -9.25
C ILE A 29 -3.60 6.56 -8.72
N ASP A 30 -4.51 6.19 -9.61
CA ASP A 30 -5.88 5.88 -9.24
C ASP A 30 -5.97 4.53 -8.53
N ILE A 31 -6.80 4.50 -7.48
CA ILE A 31 -7.07 3.28 -6.70
C ILE A 31 -8.48 2.80 -7.08
N PRO A 32 -8.60 1.64 -7.75
CA PRO A 32 -9.90 1.09 -8.09
C PRO A 32 -10.74 0.80 -6.84
N GLN A 33 -12.06 0.96 -6.94
CA GLN A 33 -12.98 0.73 -5.81
C GLN A 33 -12.78 -0.64 -5.17
N GLN A 34 -12.60 -1.69 -5.99
CA GLN A 34 -12.34 -3.05 -5.51
C GLN A 34 -11.09 -3.15 -4.60
N VAL A 35 -10.05 -2.36 -4.88
CA VAL A 35 -8.86 -2.29 -4.03
C VAL A 35 -9.20 -1.56 -2.73
N SER A 36 -9.94 -0.45 -2.81
CA SER A 36 -10.37 0.29 -1.60
C SER A 36 -11.26 -0.56 -0.68
N ASP A 37 -12.16 -1.37 -1.24
CA ASP A 37 -12.99 -2.31 -0.48
C ASP A 37 -12.12 -3.37 0.23
N THR A 38 -11.14 -3.94 -0.48
CA THR A 38 -10.16 -4.88 0.08
C THR A 38 -9.33 -4.23 1.21
N LEU A 39 -8.91 -2.96 1.03
CA LEU A 39 -8.20 -2.21 2.07
C LEU A 39 -9.06 -2.04 3.33
N HIS A 40 -10.36 -1.79 3.15
CA HIS A 40 -11.28 -1.62 4.26
C HIS A 40 -11.46 -2.93 5.05
N GLU A 41 -11.65 -4.05 4.37
CA GLU A 41 -11.75 -5.38 5.00
C GLU A 41 -10.49 -5.73 5.79
N LEU A 42 -9.31 -5.60 5.18
CA LEU A 42 -8.05 -5.94 5.84
C LEU A 42 -7.72 -5.00 7.01
N ARG A 43 -8.13 -3.73 6.95
CA ARG A 43 -8.04 -2.80 8.09
C ARG A 43 -8.95 -3.21 9.23
N ASN A 44 -10.16 -3.68 8.93
CA ASN A 44 -11.10 -4.17 9.94
C ASN A 44 -10.57 -5.43 10.63
N GLU A 45 -9.73 -6.21 9.96
CA GLU A 45 -8.97 -7.32 10.55
C GLU A 45 -7.75 -6.86 11.40
N GLY A 46 -7.51 -5.56 11.54
CA GLY A 46 -6.40 -5.01 12.32
C GLY A 46 -5.03 -5.12 11.63
N LYS A 47 -4.98 -5.33 10.31
CA LYS A 47 -3.72 -5.46 9.57
C LYS A 47 -3.16 -4.10 9.17
N ALA A 48 -1.83 -3.98 9.19
CA ALA A 48 -1.15 -2.83 8.61
C ALA A 48 -1.02 -3.02 7.09
N LEU A 49 -1.33 -1.99 6.30
CA LEU A 49 -1.43 -2.11 4.85
C LEU A 49 -0.44 -1.19 4.13
N VAL A 50 0.16 -1.72 3.06
CA VAL A 50 1.02 -0.96 2.14
C VAL A 50 0.54 -1.23 0.72
N LEU A 51 0.11 -0.20 0.00
CA LEU A 51 -0.19 -0.32 -1.43
C LEU A 51 1.10 -0.26 -2.24
N ALA A 52 1.15 -1.03 -3.31
CA ALA A 52 2.22 -1.02 -4.28
C ALA A 52 1.68 -0.60 -5.66
N ALA A 53 2.44 0.23 -6.36
CA ALA A 53 2.11 0.72 -7.68
C ALA A 53 3.35 0.81 -8.56
N ALA A 54 3.17 0.63 -9.87
CA ALA A 54 4.22 0.84 -10.86
C ALA A 54 3.63 1.43 -12.14
N ASP A 55 4.43 2.28 -12.80
CA ASP A 55 4.11 2.83 -14.12
C ASP A 55 2.72 3.53 -14.19
N GLY A 56 2.28 4.12 -13.07
CA GLY A 56 0.99 4.82 -12.94
C GLY A 56 -0.18 3.95 -12.50
N PHE A 57 0.02 2.64 -12.29
CA PHE A 57 -1.04 1.70 -11.94
C PHE A 57 -0.87 1.13 -10.54
N CYS A 58 -1.97 1.03 -9.79
CA CYS A 58 -2.02 0.27 -8.56
C CYS A 58 -1.89 -1.23 -8.88
N LEU A 59 -0.84 -1.87 -8.36
CA LEU A 59 -0.58 -3.30 -8.55
C LEU A 59 -1.27 -4.16 -7.50
N GLY A 60 -1.45 -3.64 -6.28
CA GLY A 60 -2.12 -4.35 -5.20
C GLY A 60 -1.74 -3.85 -3.81
N VAL A 61 -2.16 -4.63 -2.80
CA VAL A 61 -1.90 -4.37 -1.38
C VAL A 61 -1.03 -5.46 -0.76
N ILE A 62 -0.11 -5.05 0.08
CA ILE A 62 0.65 -5.89 1.00
C ILE A 62 0.04 -5.71 2.39
N ALA A 63 -0.56 -6.79 2.92
CA ALA A 63 -1.13 -6.81 4.26
C ALA A 63 -0.16 -7.46 5.24
N LEU A 64 0.21 -6.71 6.27
CA LEU A 64 1.07 -7.13 7.36
C LEU A 64 0.19 -7.56 8.52
N SER A 65 0.30 -8.83 8.89
CA SER A 65 -0.39 -9.41 10.04
C SER A 65 0.67 -9.85 11.03
N ASP A 66 0.68 -9.25 12.22
CA ASP A 66 1.52 -9.74 13.30
C ASP A 66 0.85 -10.96 13.94
N VAL A 67 1.63 -12.01 14.13
CA VAL A 67 1.21 -13.14 14.97
C VAL A 67 1.51 -12.74 16.41
N LEU A 68 0.46 -12.53 17.21
CA LEU A 68 0.62 -12.35 18.65
C LEU A 68 1.33 -13.57 19.23
N ARG A 69 2.40 -13.35 20.00
CA ARG A 69 3.10 -14.45 20.68
C ARG A 69 2.13 -15.10 21.69
N PRO A 70 2.13 -16.44 21.83
CA PRO A 70 1.15 -17.15 22.67
C PRO A 70 1.18 -16.80 24.17
N THR A 71 2.25 -16.16 24.63
CA THR A 71 2.45 -15.77 26.02
C THR A 71 2.51 -14.26 26.11
N ALA A 72 1.35 -13.64 26.31
CA ALA A 72 1.23 -12.30 26.87
C ALA A 72 1.14 -12.41 28.40
#